data_AF-A0A1F9LTJ6-F1
#
_entry.id   AF-A0A1F9LTJ6-F1
#
_cell.length_a   1.000
_cell.length_b   1.000
_cell.length_c   1.000
_cell.angle_alpha   90.00
_cell.angle_beta   90.00
_cell.angle_gamma   90.00
#
_symmetry.space_group_name_H-M   'P 1'
#
loop_
_entity.id
_entity.type
_entity.pdbx_description
1 polymer ?
#
loop_
_entity_poly.entity_id
_entity_poly.type
_entity_poly.pdbx_seq_one_letter_code
_entity_poly.pdbx_strand_id
1 'polypeptide(L)'
;MRRPFPQYLSAPFQILWYESDELALFLGFLVLALLYGTVFWLLLPVGPYLYSRIKRKKPRGFLCHLLYMACLVRMRNYPGYFEKDFIE
;
A
#
# COMPACT_ATOMS: atom_id res chain seq x y z
N MET A 1 7.38 -29.08 26.55
CA MET A 1 7.51 -27.60 26.55
C MET A 1 6.69 -27.02 25.41
N ARG A 2 5.65 -26.24 25.69
CA ARG A 2 4.89 -25.54 24.63
C ARG A 2 5.74 -24.37 24.13
N ARG A 3 6.20 -24.42 22.88
CA ARG A 3 6.89 -23.29 22.25
C ARG A 3 5.81 -22.29 21.82
N PRO A 4 5.77 -21.07 22.37
CA PRO A 4 4.81 -20.08 21.92
C PRO A 4 5.10 -19.76 20.44
N PHE A 5 4.17 -20.10 19.57
CA PHE A 5 4.25 -19.72 18.16
C PHE A 5 3.74 -18.29 18.02
N PRO A 6 4.50 -17.37 17.40
CA PRO A 6 4.07 -15.99 17.24
C PRO A 6 2.84 -15.93 16.33
N GLN A 7 1.70 -15.54 16.92
CA GLN A 7 0.39 -15.49 16.28
C GLN A 7 0.29 -14.48 15.12
N TYR A 8 1.24 -13.54 15.02
CA TYR A 8 1.17 -12.38 14.13
C TYR A 8 2.31 -12.27 13.11
N LEU A 9 2.87 -13.40 12.66
CA LEU A 9 3.90 -13.43 11.60
C LEU A 9 3.47 -12.71 10.30
N SER A 10 2.18 -12.66 10.02
CA SER A 10 1.58 -12.05 8.83
C SER A 10 0.89 -10.70 9.11
N ALA A 11 1.06 -10.14 10.32
CA ALA A 11 0.52 -8.81 10.61
C ALA A 11 1.36 -7.75 9.87
N PRO A 12 0.70 -6.77 9.22
CA PRO A 12 1.42 -5.69 8.57
C PRO A 12 2.18 -4.84 9.60
N PHE A 13 3.34 -4.33 9.20
CA PHE A 13 4.12 -3.42 10.03
C PHE A 13 3.39 -2.07 10.16
N GLN A 14 3.17 -1.62 11.40
CA GLN A 14 2.40 -0.41 11.71
C GLN A 14 3.27 0.56 12.51
N ILE A 15 3.32 1.83 12.08
CA ILE A 15 3.99 2.92 12.80
C ILE A 15 2.96 4.02 13.02
N LEU A 16 2.80 4.50 14.26
CA LEU A 16 1.91 5.63 14.58
C LEU A 16 0.49 5.47 14.00
N TRP A 17 -0.11 4.29 14.21
CA TRP A 17 -1.42 3.88 13.67
C TRP A 17 -1.51 3.67 12.16
N TYR A 18 -0.46 3.99 11.39
CA TYR A 18 -0.43 3.83 9.94
C TYR A 18 0.31 2.55 9.51
N GLU A 19 -0.23 1.88 8.51
CA GLU A 19 0.49 0.78 7.83
C GLU A 19 1.57 1.34 6.87
N SER A 20 2.53 0.50 6.48
CA SER A 20 3.68 0.90 5.66
C SER A 20 3.33 1.57 4.32
N ASP A 21 2.24 1.16 3.70
CA ASP A 21 1.72 1.75 2.46
C ASP A 21 1.11 3.14 2.69
N GLU A 22 0.40 3.34 3.80
CA GLU A 22 -0.15 4.65 4.18
C GLU A 22 0.96 5.66 4.47
N LEU A 23 2.04 5.19 5.11
CA LEU A 23 3.25 5.98 5.36
C LEU A 23 3.99 6.33 4.06
N ALA A 24 4.12 5.38 3.13
CA ALA A 24 4.71 5.64 1.82
C ALA A 24 3.92 6.71 1.06
N LEU A 25 2.60 6.66 1.14
CA LEU A 25 1.70 7.65 0.55
C LEU A 25 1.85 9.03 1.21
N PHE A 26 1.92 9.07 2.54
CA PHE A 26 2.19 10.29 3.31
C PHE A 26 3.53 10.93 2.92
N LEU A 27 4.60 10.14 2.84
CA LEU A 27 5.92 10.62 2.41
C LEU A 27 5.90 11.13 0.96
N GLY A 28 5.18 10.45 0.07
CA GLY A 28 4.99 10.91 -1.30
C GLY A 28 4.31 12.28 -1.37
N PHE A 29 3.24 12.49 -0.59
CA PHE A 29 2.60 13.79 -0.49
C PHE A 29 3.49 14.85 0.17
N LEU A 30 4.29 14.47 1.16
CA LEU A 30 5.24 15.39 1.78
C LEU A 30 6.26 15.90 0.75
N VAL A 31 6.80 15.02 -0.08
CA VAL A 31 7.72 15.40 -1.17
C VAL A 31 7.03 16.36 -2.15
N LEU A 32 5.80 16.06 -2.57
CA LEU A 32 5.04 16.95 -3.47
C LEU A 32 4.75 18.31 -2.81
N ALA A 33 4.41 18.32 -1.52
CA ALA A 33 4.17 19.55 -0.76
C ALA A 33 5.44 20.41 -0.64
N LEU A 34 6.60 19.79 -0.47
CA LEU A 34 7.89 20.49 -0.44
C LEU A 34 8.30 21.03 -1.81
N LEU A 35 7.99 20.32 -2.89
CA LEU A 35 8.35 20.73 -4.26
C LEU A 35 7.45 21.85 -4.80
N TYR A 36 6.14 21.74 -4.63
CA TYR A 36 5.17 22.62 -5.28
C TYR A 36 4.48 23.61 -4.33
N GLY A 37 4.56 23.37 -3.01
CA GLY A 37 3.97 24.25 -1.99
C GLY A 37 2.44 24.36 -2.05
N THR A 38 1.89 25.35 -1.34
CA THR A 38 0.46 25.73 -1.31
C THR A 38 -0.53 24.56 -1.15
N VAL A 39 -1.25 24.21 -2.22
CA VAL A 39 -2.39 23.27 -2.19
C VAL A 39 -1.98 21.85 -1.84
N PHE A 40 -0.72 21.48 -2.10
CA PHE A 40 -0.22 20.14 -1.81
C PHE A 40 -0.09 19.87 -0.30
N TRP A 41 -0.04 20.91 0.54
CA TRP A 41 -0.10 20.74 2.00
C TRP A 41 -1.44 20.17 2.48
N LEU A 42 -2.55 20.42 1.75
CA LEU A 42 -3.85 19.84 2.07
C LEU A 42 -3.89 18.32 1.81
N LEU A 43 -3.01 17.79 0.94
CA LEU A 43 -2.94 16.36 0.67
C LEU A 43 -2.39 15.56 1.85
N LEU A 44 -1.60 16.18 2.74
CA LEU A 44 -1.03 15.50 3.91
C LEU A 44 -2.10 15.00 4.90
N PRO A 45 -3.11 15.78 5.30
CA PRO A 45 -4.21 15.25 6.11
C PRO A 45 -5.26 14.52 5.28
N VAL A 46 -5.63 15.04 4.10
CA VAL A 46 -6.77 14.52 3.31
C VAL A 46 -6.43 13.19 2.65
N GLY A 47 -5.24 13.07 2.09
CA GLY A 47 -4.82 11.93 1.30
C GLY A 47 -4.76 10.62 2.09
N PRO A 48 -3.98 10.54 3.19
CA PRO A 48 -3.95 9.37 4.05
C PRO A 48 -5.33 9.04 4.63
N TYR A 49 -6.11 10.06 5.05
CA TYR A 49 -7.45 9.85 5.57
C TYR A 49 -8.38 9.14 4.57
N LEU A 50 -8.43 9.64 3.33
CA LEU A 50 -9.22 9.04 2.26
C LEU A 50 -8.70 7.63 1.91
N TYR A 51 -7.39 7.48 1.79
CA TYR A 51 -6.78 6.20 1.46
C TYR A 51 -7.06 5.14 2.53
N SER A 52 -6.89 5.46 3.82
CA SER A 52 -7.23 4.56 4.93
C SER A 52 -8.71 4.17 4.93
N ARG A 53 -9.62 5.10 4.59
CA ARG A 53 -11.06 4.81 4.51
C ARG A 53 -11.39 3.83 3.39
N ILE A 54 -10.75 3.97 2.23
CA ILE A 54 -10.93 3.08 1.08
C ILE A 54 -10.31 1.70 1.39
N LYS A 55 -9.07 1.70 1.90
CA LYS A 55 -8.30 0.50 2.20
C LYS A 55 -8.98 -0.41 3.22
N ARG A 56 -9.67 0.16 4.23
CA ARG A 56 -10.44 -0.63 5.22
C ARG A 56 -11.48 -1.56 4.61
N LYS A 57 -11.95 -1.29 3.39
CA LYS A 57 -12.94 -2.13 2.67
C LYS A 57 -12.29 -3.13 1.71
N LYS A 58 -10.96 -3.15 1.60
CA LYS A 58 -10.19 -3.90 0.61
C LYS A 58 -9.28 -4.92 1.27
N PRO A 59 -8.93 -6.01 0.55
CA PRO A 59 -7.97 -6.98 1.06
C PRO A 59 -6.58 -6.35 1.24
N ARG A 60 -5.75 -7.02 2.05
CA ARG A 60 -4.36 -6.64 2.30
C ARG A 60 -3.57 -6.52 0.99
N GLY A 61 -2.59 -5.62 0.95
CA GLY A 61 -1.77 -5.42 -0.25
C GLY A 61 -2.48 -4.67 -1.38
N PHE A 62 -3.59 -3.97 -1.09
CA PHE A 62 -4.37 -3.21 -2.07
C PHE A 62 -3.51 -2.30 -2.96
N LEU A 63 -2.54 -1.56 -2.38
CA LEU A 63 -1.64 -0.71 -3.14
C LEU A 63 -0.77 -1.50 -4.13
N CYS A 64 -0.19 -2.62 -3.68
CA CYS A 64 0.61 -3.49 -4.55
C CYS A 64 -0.23 -4.06 -5.70
N HIS A 65 -1.49 -4.43 -5.44
CA HIS A 65 -2.40 -4.90 -6.49
C HIS A 65 -2.78 -3.78 -7.47
N LEU A 66 -2.98 -2.55 -7.00
CA LEU A 66 -3.19 -1.40 -7.88
C LEU A 66 -1.98 -1.13 -8.77
N LEU A 67 -0.77 -1.15 -8.18
CA LEU A 67 0.47 -0.96 -8.95
C LEU A 67 0.72 -2.09 -9.93
N TYR A 68 0.39 -3.32 -9.55
CA TYR A 68 0.48 -4.48 -10.44
C TYR A 68 -0.52 -4.39 -11.60
N MET A 69 -1.77 -3.97 -11.34
CA MET A 69 -2.77 -3.69 -12.38
C MET A 69 -2.33 -2.55 -13.31
N ALA A 70 -1.67 -1.53 -12.76
CA ALA A 70 -1.07 -0.43 -13.51
C ALA A 70 0.24 -0.80 -14.23
N CYS A 71 0.69 -2.07 -14.16
CA CYS A 71 1.94 -2.57 -14.73
C CYS A 71 3.22 -1.88 -14.18
N LEU A 72 3.11 -1.17 -13.06
CA LEU A 72 4.23 -0.47 -12.40
C LEU A 72 5.08 -1.42 -11.54
N VAL A 73 4.48 -2.53 -11.06
CA VAL A 73 5.16 -3.54 -10.25
C VAL A 73 4.92 -4.91 -10.84
N ARG A 74 5.99 -5.69 -11.05
CA ARG A 74 5.90 -7.11 -11.38
C ARG A 74 6.01 -7.93 -10.10
N MET A 75 4.99 -8.72 -9.82
CA MET A 75 5.05 -9.72 -8.74
C MET A 75 5.79 -10.96 -9.25
N ARG A 76 6.84 -11.38 -8.54
CA ARG A 76 7.64 -12.55 -8.94
C ARG A 76 6.78 -13.82 -8.87
N ASN A 77 6.86 -14.65 -9.91
CA ASN A 77 6.06 -15.88 -10.06
C ASN A 77 4.54 -15.65 -10.13
N TYR A 78 4.12 -14.42 -10.46
CA TYR A 78 2.74 -14.12 -10.82
C TYR A 78 2.65 -13.93 -12.33
N PRO A 79 1.56 -14.37 -12.98
CA PRO A 79 1.33 -14.04 -14.38
C PRO A 79 1.28 -12.53 -14.58
N GLY A 80 1.37 -12.02 -15.80
CA GLY A 80 1.08 -10.61 -16.06
C GLY A 80 -0.43 -10.34 -15.89
N TYR A 81 -0.82 -9.12 -15.49
CA TYR A 81 -2.24 -8.78 -15.35
C TYR A 81 -3.05 -8.96 -16.65
N PHE A 82 -2.38 -8.80 -17.80
CA PHE A 82 -2.97 -8.93 -19.13
C PHE A 82 -2.87 -10.34 -19.73
N GLU A 83 -2.17 -11.27 -19.07
CA GLU A 83 -2.07 -12.64 -19.55
C GLU A 83 -3.44 -13.32 -19.37
N LYS A 84 -4.02 -13.77 -20.48
CA LYS A 84 -5.34 -14.43 -20.50
C LYS A 84 -5.24 -15.92 -20.72
N ASP A 85 -4.14 -16.35 -21.32
CA ASP A 85 -3.91 -17.73 -21.69
C ASP A 85 -3.03 -18.40 -20.64
N PHE A 86 -3.53 -19.49 -20.08
CA PHE A 86 -2.78 -20.34 -19.16
C PHE A 86 -2.32 -21.57 -19.94
N ILE A 87 -1.00 -21.79 -19.95
CA ILE A 87 -0.37 -22.96 -20.58
C ILE A 87 0.24 -23.78 -19.43
N GLU A 88 -0.23 -25.02 -19.28
CA GLU A 88 0.25 -26.01 -18.30
C GLU A 88 1.53 -26.72 -18.74
#